data_AF-A0A972MB20-F1
#
_entry.id   AF-A0A972MB20-F1
#
_cell.length_a   1.000
_cell.length_b   1.000
_cell.length_c   1.000
_cell.angle_alpha   90.00
_cell.angle_beta   90.00
_cell.angle_gamma   90.00
#
_symmetry.space_group_name_H-M   'P 1'
#
loop_
_entity.id
_entity.type
_entity.pdbx_description
1 polymer ?
#
loop_
_entity_poly.entity_id
_entity_poly.type
_entity_poly.pdbx_seq_one_letter_code
_entity_poly.pdbx_strand_id
1 'polypeptide(L)' 'MNIYICDNCSCEFDADNDLFCPNCGIPVKEVNENTDEFFICPVCESKNPKGERKCLYCCSLF' A
#
# COMPACT_ATOMS: atom_id res chain seq x y z
N MET A 1 -5.11 -22.37 -1.18
CA MET A 1 -5.07 -22.30 -2.64
C MET A 1 -5.95 -21.14 -3.06
N ASN A 2 -5.32 -19.97 -3.03
CA ASN A 2 -5.88 -18.75 -3.55
C ASN A 2 -5.43 -18.63 -5.02
N ILE A 3 -6.35 -18.83 -5.96
CA ILE A 3 -6.04 -18.74 -7.38
C ILE A 3 -6.07 -17.27 -7.78
N TYR A 4 -4.92 -16.76 -8.25
CA TYR A 4 -4.79 -15.42 -8.80
C TYR A 4 -4.70 -15.47 -10.33
N ILE A 5 -5.41 -14.56 -10.99
CA ILE A 5 -5.37 -14.37 -12.43
C ILE A 5 -4.50 -13.16 -12.73
N CYS A 6 -3.42 -13.36 -13.49
CA CYS A 6 -2.53 -12.27 -13.88
C CYS A 6 -3.24 -11.23 -14.75
N ASP A 7 -3.29 -9.97 -14.32
CA ASP A 7 -3.85 -8.87 -15.12
C ASP A 7 -3.10 -8.63 -16.45
N ASN A 8 -1.83 -9.03 -16.54
CA ASN A 8 -0.99 -8.79 -17.73
C ASN A 8 -1.06 -9.90 -18.78
N CYS A 9 -1.13 -11.17 -18.36
CA CYS A 9 -1.08 -12.31 -19.29
C CYS A 9 -2.21 -13.33 -19.10
N SER A 10 -3.14 -13.07 -18.18
CA SER A 10 -4.30 -13.92 -17.87
C SER A 10 -3.95 -15.35 -17.42
N CYS A 11 -2.70 -15.59 -17.02
CA CYS A 11 -2.27 -16.86 -16.44
C CYS A 11 -2.84 -17.02 -15.02
N GLU A 12 -3.38 -18.21 -14.73
CA GLU A 12 -3.87 -18.64 -13.43
C GLU A 12 -2.76 -19.35 -12.65
N PHE A 13 -2.52 -18.93 -11.40
CA PHE A 13 -1.50 -19.54 -10.53
C PHE A 13 -1.82 -19.33 -9.04
N ASP A 14 -1.10 -20.02 -8.16
CA ASP A 14 -1.36 -20.02 -6.71
C ASP A 14 -0.63 -18.85 -6.02
N ALA A 15 -1.39 -17.82 -5.64
CA ALA A 15 -0.84 -16.63 -4.99
C ALA A 15 -0.42 -16.86 -3.52
N ASP A 16 -0.78 -17.98 -2.89
CA ASP A 16 -0.34 -18.28 -1.52
C ASP A 16 1.19 -18.46 -1.44
N ASN A 17 1.86 -18.80 -2.55
CA ASN A 17 3.30 -19.09 -2.59
C ASN A 17 4.08 -18.24 -3.60
N ASP A 18 3.41 -17.69 -4.61
CA ASP A 18 4.06 -16.97 -5.70
C ASP A 18 3.88 -15.45 -5.57
N LEU A 19 4.98 -14.73 -5.31
CA LEU A 19 5.01 -13.26 -5.30
C LEU A 19 4.98 -12.66 -6.72
N PHE A 20 5.25 -13.47 -7.75
CA PHE A 20 5.34 -13.05 -9.15
C PHE A 20 4.62 -14.04 -10.04
N CYS A 21 4.03 -13.55 -11.12
CA CYS A 21 3.44 -14.39 -12.14
C CYS A 21 4.52 -15.27 -12.79
N PRO A 22 4.40 -16.61 -12.76
CA PRO A 22 5.41 -17.51 -13.31
C PRO A 22 5.51 -17.42 -14.84
N ASN A 23 4.49 -16.89 -15.51
CA ASN A 23 4.46 -16.77 -16.97
C ASN A 23 5.09 -15.46 -17.49
N CYS A 24 4.82 -14.32 -16.85
CA CYS A 24 5.27 -13.02 -17.35
C CYS A 24 6.16 -12.23 -16.38
N GLY A 25 6.39 -12.74 -15.17
CA GLY A 25 7.28 -12.13 -14.17
C GLY A 25 6.74 -10.86 -13.49
N ILE A 26 5.49 -10.47 -13.74
CA ILE A 26 4.89 -9.30 -13.06
C ILE A 26 4.54 -9.69 -11.61
N PRO A 27 4.78 -8.83 -10.61
CA PRO A 27 4.40 -9.13 -9.23
C PRO A 27 2.89 -9.34 -9.09
N VAL A 28 2.50 -10.34 -8.31
CA VAL A 28 1.13 -10.45 -7.77
C VAL A 28 0.98 -9.26 -6.84
N LYS A 29 -0.01 -8.40 -7.08
CA LYS A 29 -0.25 -7.23 -6.23
C LYS A 29 -0.77 -7.68 -4.86
N GLU A 30 0.14 -8.07 -3.99
CA GLU A 30 -0.02 -8.09 -2.54
C GLU A 30 1.30 -7.64 -1.88
N VAL A 31 1.83 -6.49 -2.35
CA VAL A 31 2.63 -5.68 -1.44
C VAL A 31 1.60 -4.91 -0.65
N ASN A 32 1.37 -5.31 0.61
CA ASN A 32 0.72 -4.48 1.60
C ASN A 32 1.26 -3.07 1.40
N GLU A 33 0.38 -2.27 0.84
CA GLU A 33 0.36 -0.84 0.89
C GLU A 33 1.17 -0.34 2.09
N ASN A 34 2.42 0.06 1.80
CA ASN A 34 2.88 1.35 2.28
C ASN A 34 1.94 2.39 1.65
N THR A 35 0.65 2.37 2.01
CA THR A 35 -0.05 3.61 2.21
C THR A 35 0.74 4.21 3.34
N ASP A 36 1.67 5.10 3.02
CA ASP A 36 2.10 6.14 3.94
C ASP A 36 0.81 6.73 4.48
N GLU A 37 0.26 6.17 5.56
CA GLU A 37 -1.01 6.61 6.07
C GLU A 37 -0.73 8.03 6.55
N PHE A 38 -1.42 9.00 5.98
CA PHE A 38 -1.23 10.40 6.31
C PHE A 38 -2.51 10.93 6.93
N PHE A 39 -2.37 11.90 7.83
CA PHE A 39 -3.50 12.68 8.32
C PHE A 39 -3.38 14.13 7.82
N ILE A 40 -4.53 14.78 7.65
CA ILE A 40 -4.60 16.21 7.37
C ILE A 40 -4.75 16.94 8.70
N CYS A 41 -3.84 17.86 8.99
CA CYS A 41 -3.89 18.67 10.20
C CYS A 41 -5.18 19.52 10.21
N PRO A 42 -6.06 19.43 11.23
CA PRO A 42 -7.29 20.22 11.28
C PRO A 42 -7.06 21.72 11.55
N VAL A 43 -5.84 22.13 11.90
CA VAL A 43 -5.48 23.53 12.21
C VAL A 43 -4.92 24.26 11.00
N CYS A 44 -4.02 23.62 10.25
CA CYS A 44 -3.28 24.25 9.16
C CYS A 44 -3.33 23.48 7.84
N GLU A 45 -4.14 22.43 7.76
CA GLU A 45 -4.44 21.64 6.54
C GLU A 45 -3.22 20.93 5.90
N SER A 46 -2.06 20.97 6.54
CA SER A 46 -0.88 20.26 6.08
C SER A 46 -1.07 18.73 6.13
N LYS A 47 -0.53 18.04 5.13
CA LYS A 47 -0.41 16.57 5.10
C LYS A 47 0.73 16.12 6.02
N ASN A 48 0.44 15.25 6.98
CA ASN A 48 1.42 14.75 7.97
C ASN A 48 1.44 13.21 7.98
N PRO A 49 2.58 12.58 8.30
CA PRO A 49 2.66 11.13 8.48
C PRO A 49 1.85 10.68 9.71
N LYS A 50 1.16 9.54 9.62
CA LYS A 50 0.47 8.89 10.74
C LYS A 50 1.50 8.23 11.65
N GLY A 51 1.27 8.30 12.96
CA GLY A 51 2.18 7.80 14.00
C GLY A 51 2.70 8.89 14.94
N GLU A 52 2.72 10.14 14.48
CA GLU A 52 3.07 11.31 15.30
C GLU A 52 1.81 11.98 15.87
N ARG A 53 1.81 12.30 17.17
CA ARG A 53 0.71 13.05 17.83
C ARG A 53 0.88 14.57 17.72
N LYS A 54 1.64 15.03 16.73
CA LYS A 54 2.00 16.44 16.53
C LYS A 54 2.12 16.76 15.04
N CYS A 55 1.56 17.89 14.62
CA CYS A 55 1.77 18.43 13.29
C CYS A 55 3.22 18.94 13.13
N LEU A 56 3.88 18.55 12.03
CA LEU A 56 5.26 18.96 11.73
C LEU A 56 5.40 20.42 11.30
N TYR A 57 4.30 21.05 10.87
CA TYR A 57 4.32 22.41 10.32
C TYR A 57 3.84 23.47 11.33
N CYS A 58 2.69 23.25 11.98
CA CYS A 58 2.13 24.20 12.95
C CYS A 58 2.33 23.79 14.41
N CYS A 59 2.92 22.62 14.66
CA CYS A 59 3.17 22.09 16.00
C CYS A 59 1.91 21.82 16.87
N SER A 60 0.69 21.89 16.31
CA SER A 60 -0.52 21.46 17.00
C SER A 60 -0.45 20.00 17.42
N LEU A 61 -0.99 19.69 18.60
CA LEU A 61 -1.10 18.32 19.15
C LEU A 61 -2.49 17.74 18.83
N PHE A 62 -2.57 16.42 18.67
CA PHE A 62 -3.83 15.67 18.40
C PHE A 62 -3.91 14.39 19.23
#